data_AF-A0A109D976-F1
#
_entry.id   AF-A0A109D976-F1
#
_cell.length_a   1.000
_cell.length_b   1.000
_cell.length_c   1.000
_cell.angle_alpha   90.00
_cell.angle_beta   90.00
_cell.angle_gamma   90.00
#
_symmetry.space_group_name_H-M   'P 1'
#
loop_
_entity.id
_entity.type
_entity.pdbx_description
1 polymer ?
#
loop_
_entity_poly.entity_id
_entity_poly.type
_entity_poly.pdbx_seq_one_letter_code
_entity_poly.pdbx_strand_id
1 'polypeptide(L)'
;MRYFDCTTFDYKKLNIAETEELIERDKAAYKHSFQQWINSEIDNIVERKWEIENIGVVDETGDFIRLIKEAELSYSLGAYFSSIALVGVASEDLCRYFAEKQGHQELTNQSQFDRTNKLKELGVISASVHNKFDKIRKVRNNCLHFNEGFKSQKRDHLKVEAANCINDLKSIYKELFSSFNGKYKLGSLTTSVIEDFARQMADQTSFGDTLNTEEFTMKLRYFMTSEFGEDIAIADCGSQVERVGLFRVADIDLDKPMEIGLFDPSIGQHVIVDLTNENIPTLQEQDIEVNSSVIASIISTTNHQGITADWYLRNIYRVS
;
A
#
# COMPACT_ATOMS: atom_id res chain seq x y z
N MET A 1 -7.25 -38.32 -0.05
CA MET A 1 -6.14 -37.57 -0.67
C MET A 1 -4.86 -37.99 0.03
N ARG A 2 -3.77 -38.24 -0.69
CA ARG A 2 -2.45 -38.49 -0.07
C ARG A 2 -1.70 -37.17 -0.02
N TYR A 3 -1.10 -36.84 1.12
CA TYR A 3 -0.18 -35.70 1.23
C TYR A 3 1.20 -36.15 0.73
N PHE A 4 1.78 -35.38 -0.19
CA PHE A 4 3.11 -35.61 -0.74
C PHE A 4 3.88 -34.30 -0.69
N ASP A 5 4.85 -34.20 0.21
CA ASP A 5 5.74 -33.05 0.34
C ASP A 5 7.17 -33.51 0.10
N CYS A 6 7.64 -33.24 -1.12
CA CYS A 6 9.00 -33.54 -1.59
C CYS A 6 9.53 -32.31 -2.34
N THR A 7 9.36 -31.14 -1.74
CA THR A 7 9.78 -29.84 -2.30
C THR A 7 11.29 -29.65 -2.28
N THR A 8 12.00 -30.34 -1.39
CA THR A 8 13.47 -30.33 -1.29
C THR A 8 14.03 -31.75 -1.42
N PHE A 9 15.07 -31.90 -2.23
CA PHE A 9 15.79 -33.17 -2.33
C PHE A 9 16.82 -33.31 -1.21
N ASP A 10 16.78 -34.42 -0.47
CA ASP A 10 17.66 -34.68 0.66
C ASP A 10 18.96 -35.37 0.21
N TYR A 11 19.92 -34.57 -0.25
CA TYR A 11 21.23 -35.03 -0.71
C TYR A 11 22.07 -35.70 0.40
N LYS A 12 21.78 -35.44 1.68
CA LYS A 12 22.51 -36.05 2.81
C LYS A 12 22.34 -37.57 2.86
N LYS A 13 21.25 -38.09 2.31
CA LYS A 13 20.97 -39.53 2.25
C LYS A 13 21.80 -40.29 1.22
N LEU A 14 22.50 -39.59 0.31
CA LEU A 14 23.20 -40.20 -0.82
C LEU A 14 24.73 -40.23 -0.68
N ASN A 15 25.31 -39.69 0.41
CA ASN A 15 26.77 -39.62 0.63
C ASN A 15 27.56 -39.08 -0.58
N ILE A 16 27.01 -38.06 -1.27
CA ILE A 16 27.65 -37.43 -2.43
C ILE A 16 28.64 -36.35 -1.92
N ALA A 17 29.81 -36.24 -2.54
CA ALA A 17 30.85 -35.26 -2.15
C ALA A 17 30.55 -33.84 -2.67
N GLU A 18 29.93 -33.70 -3.84
CA GLU A 18 29.62 -32.43 -4.51
C GLU A 18 28.13 -32.04 -4.34
N THR A 19 27.71 -31.82 -3.10
CA THR A 19 26.29 -31.54 -2.81
C THR A 19 25.88 -30.10 -3.05
N GLU A 20 26.81 -29.14 -2.98
CA GLU A 20 26.50 -27.71 -3.09
C GLU A 20 26.01 -27.33 -4.48
N GLU A 21 26.69 -27.76 -5.55
CA GLU A 21 26.27 -27.47 -6.92
C GLU A 21 24.90 -28.07 -7.26
N LEU A 22 24.61 -29.27 -6.74
CA LEU A 22 23.32 -29.94 -6.90
C LEU A 22 22.20 -29.23 -6.13
N ILE A 23 22.49 -28.74 -4.93
CA ILE A 23 21.56 -27.93 -4.14
C ILE A 23 21.25 -26.62 -4.87
N GLU A 24 22.26 -25.92 -5.40
CA GLU A 24 22.05 -24.67 -6.13
C GLU A 24 21.26 -24.87 -7.43
N ARG A 25 21.52 -25.97 -8.15
CA ARG A 25 20.71 -26.36 -9.30
C ARG A 25 19.23 -26.57 -8.93
N ASP A 26 18.96 -27.28 -7.84
CA ASP A 26 17.58 -27.55 -7.40
C ASP A 26 16.88 -26.30 -6.86
N LYS A 27 17.60 -25.41 -6.17
CA LYS A 27 17.08 -24.07 -5.80
C LYS A 27 16.72 -23.25 -7.03
N ALA A 28 17.56 -23.26 -8.07
CA ALA A 28 17.27 -22.57 -9.33
C ALA A 28 16.04 -23.18 -10.04
N ALA A 29 15.92 -24.51 -10.04
CA ALA A 29 14.74 -25.19 -10.58
C ALA A 29 13.46 -24.84 -9.79
N TYR A 30 13.53 -24.81 -8.46
CA TYR A 30 12.41 -24.38 -7.61
C TYR A 30 12.03 -22.93 -7.87
N LYS A 31 13.01 -22.02 -7.98
CA LYS A 31 12.77 -20.61 -8.34
C LYS A 31 12.05 -20.49 -9.68
N HIS A 32 12.47 -21.24 -10.69
CA HIS A 32 11.82 -21.25 -12.00
C HIS A 32 10.37 -21.76 -11.91
N SER A 33 10.15 -22.87 -11.20
CA SER A 33 8.80 -23.40 -10.98
C SER A 33 7.90 -22.42 -10.23
N PHE A 34 8.44 -21.75 -9.20
CA PHE A 34 7.72 -20.74 -8.43
C PHE A 34 7.35 -19.52 -9.28
N GLN A 35 8.26 -19.05 -10.14
CA GLN A 35 7.97 -17.96 -11.09
C GLN A 35 6.85 -18.33 -12.07
N GLN A 36 6.87 -19.54 -12.61
CA GLN A 36 5.79 -20.03 -13.49
C GLN A 36 4.45 -20.06 -12.75
N TRP A 37 4.44 -20.56 -11.52
CA TRP A 37 3.23 -20.59 -10.71
C TRP A 37 2.69 -19.17 -10.44
N ILE A 38 3.53 -18.24 -9.99
CA ILE A 38 3.14 -16.83 -9.78
C ILE A 38 2.56 -16.23 -11.06
N ASN A 39 3.24 -16.39 -12.20
CA ASN A 39 2.78 -15.84 -13.47
C ASN A 39 1.44 -16.45 -13.91
N SER A 40 1.20 -17.73 -13.61
CA SER A 40 -0.09 -18.38 -13.91
C SER A 40 -1.23 -17.94 -13.00
N GLU A 41 -0.92 -17.48 -11.78
CA GLU A 41 -1.91 -17.07 -10.78
C GLU A 41 -2.07 -15.56 -10.67
N ILE A 42 -1.27 -14.76 -11.37
CA ILE A 42 -1.19 -13.30 -11.18
C ILE A 42 -2.55 -12.63 -11.37
N ASP A 43 -3.29 -12.99 -12.41
CA ASP A 43 -4.63 -12.43 -12.67
C ASP A 43 -5.60 -12.79 -11.54
N ASN A 44 -5.59 -14.04 -11.08
CA ASN A 44 -6.42 -14.47 -9.94
C ASN A 44 -6.05 -13.73 -8.66
N ILE A 45 -4.75 -13.46 -8.43
CA ILE A 45 -4.26 -12.69 -7.27
C ILE A 45 -4.78 -11.26 -7.33
N VAL A 46 -4.70 -10.61 -8.49
CA VAL A 46 -5.20 -9.24 -8.73
C VAL A 46 -6.71 -9.16 -8.53
N GLU A 47 -7.48 -10.08 -9.14
CA GLU A 47 -8.94 -10.13 -8.99
C GLU A 47 -9.35 -10.27 -7.51
N ARG A 48 -8.69 -11.15 -6.75
CA ARG A 48 -8.92 -11.27 -5.30
C ARG A 48 -8.57 -9.98 -4.57
N LYS A 49 -7.49 -9.30 -4.93
CA LYS A 49 -7.14 -8.03 -4.29
C LYS A 49 -8.24 -6.98 -4.48
N TRP A 50 -8.93 -6.96 -5.62
CA TRP A 50 -10.01 -6.02 -5.91
C TRP A 50 -11.34 -6.32 -5.20
N GLU A 51 -11.48 -7.50 -4.60
CA GLU A 51 -12.62 -7.82 -3.73
C GLU A 51 -12.46 -7.24 -2.31
N ILE A 52 -11.25 -6.79 -1.96
CA ILE A 52 -10.96 -6.18 -0.67
C ILE A 52 -11.25 -4.68 -0.73
N GLU A 53 -12.04 -4.17 0.21
CA GLU A 53 -12.40 -2.76 0.27
C GLU A 53 -11.23 -1.87 0.74
N ASN A 54 -11.17 -0.66 0.20
CA ASN A 54 -10.25 0.37 0.68
C ASN A 54 -10.82 1.04 1.93
N ILE A 55 -10.04 1.04 3.00
CA ILE A 55 -10.44 1.68 4.26
C ILE A 55 -10.33 3.21 4.20
N GLY A 56 -9.41 3.72 3.38
CA GLY A 56 -9.03 5.14 3.32
C GLY A 56 -7.96 5.49 4.34
N VAL A 57 -7.93 6.75 4.75
CA VAL A 57 -7.00 7.24 5.78
C VAL A 57 -7.62 7.06 7.16
N VAL A 58 -6.79 6.61 8.09
CA VAL A 58 -7.12 6.37 9.49
C VAL A 58 -5.95 6.88 10.32
N ASP A 59 -6.25 7.72 11.30
CA ASP A 59 -5.25 8.58 11.95
C ASP A 59 -4.40 7.82 12.98
N GLU A 60 -4.81 6.61 13.32
CA GLU A 60 -4.18 5.78 14.32
C GLU A 60 -3.46 4.62 13.65
N THR A 61 -2.33 4.23 14.25
CA THR A 61 -1.54 3.09 13.80
C THR A 61 -1.14 2.24 14.99
N GLY A 62 -1.49 0.96 14.96
CA GLY A 62 -1.01 -0.05 15.90
C GLY A 62 -0.63 -1.34 15.18
N ASP A 63 -0.06 -2.30 15.91
CA ASP A 63 0.45 -3.57 15.35
C ASP A 63 -0.64 -4.38 14.62
N PHE A 64 -1.91 -4.20 14.99
CA PHE A 64 -3.05 -4.80 14.31
C PHE A 64 -3.17 -4.38 12.82
N ILE A 65 -2.64 -3.22 12.40
CA ILE A 65 -2.59 -2.84 10.98
C ILE A 65 -1.68 -3.78 10.19
N ARG A 66 -0.55 -4.21 10.79
CA ARG A 66 0.35 -5.18 10.16
C ARG A 66 -0.38 -6.50 9.93
N LEU A 67 -1.14 -6.95 10.92
CA LEU A 67 -1.96 -8.16 10.80
C LEU A 67 -3.06 -8.04 9.73
N ILE A 68 -3.66 -6.86 9.56
CA ILE A 68 -4.61 -6.60 8.46
C ILE A 68 -3.90 -6.72 7.11
N LYS A 69 -2.72 -6.10 6.93
CA LYS A 69 -1.92 -6.21 5.70
C LYS A 69 -1.55 -7.66 5.38
N GLU A 70 -1.08 -8.41 6.38
CA GLU A 70 -0.75 -9.83 6.26
C GLU A 70 -1.99 -10.68 5.90
N ALA A 71 -3.16 -10.35 6.46
CA ALA A 71 -4.42 -11.03 6.16
C ALA A 71 -4.90 -10.76 4.73
N GLU A 72 -4.77 -9.53 4.24
CA GLU A 72 -5.05 -9.18 2.85
C GLU A 72 -4.13 -9.92 1.89
N LEU A 73 -2.83 -9.95 2.16
CA LEU A 73 -1.88 -10.68 1.33
C LEU A 73 -2.20 -12.18 1.30
N SER A 74 -2.49 -12.77 2.45
CA SER A 74 -2.92 -14.16 2.56
C SER A 74 -4.18 -14.43 1.74
N TYR A 75 -5.15 -13.52 1.77
CA TYR A 75 -6.36 -13.60 0.96
C TYR A 75 -6.08 -13.55 -0.54
N SER A 76 -5.30 -12.56 -0.98
CA SER A 76 -4.89 -12.39 -2.37
C SER A 76 -4.12 -13.59 -2.90
N LEU A 77 -3.33 -14.27 -2.06
CA LEU A 77 -2.65 -15.53 -2.42
C LEU A 77 -3.57 -16.77 -2.33
N GLY A 78 -4.75 -16.66 -1.71
CA GLY A 78 -5.76 -17.72 -1.66
C GLY A 78 -5.69 -18.59 -0.42
N ALA A 79 -4.90 -18.17 0.56
CA ALA A 79 -4.80 -18.78 1.89
C ALA A 79 -5.92 -18.25 2.79
N TYR A 80 -7.17 -18.62 2.49
CA TYR A 80 -8.36 -18.10 3.19
C TYR A 80 -8.40 -18.46 4.68
N PHE A 81 -7.93 -19.65 5.07
CA PHE A 81 -7.80 -20.02 6.48
C PHE A 81 -6.84 -19.10 7.23
N SER A 82 -5.66 -18.83 6.66
CA SER A 82 -4.68 -17.93 7.24
C SER A 82 -5.23 -16.52 7.36
N SER A 83 -5.91 -16.05 6.31
CA SER A 83 -6.57 -14.74 6.32
C SER A 83 -7.60 -14.61 7.45
N ILE A 84 -8.51 -15.58 7.59
CA ILE A 84 -9.52 -15.60 8.67
C ILE A 84 -8.85 -15.62 10.05
N ALA A 85 -7.81 -16.43 10.23
CA ALA A 85 -7.08 -16.51 11.49
C ALA A 85 -6.42 -15.16 11.85
N LEU A 86 -5.72 -14.53 10.90
CA LEU A 86 -5.06 -13.24 11.09
C LEU A 86 -6.06 -12.12 11.38
N VAL A 87 -7.17 -12.05 10.62
CA VAL A 87 -8.27 -11.10 10.91
C VAL A 87 -8.83 -11.32 12.31
N GLY A 88 -8.99 -12.57 12.74
CA GLY A 88 -9.47 -12.90 14.07
C GLY A 88 -8.54 -12.43 15.20
N VAL A 89 -7.22 -12.53 15.00
CA VAL A 89 -6.21 -12.01 15.95
C VAL A 89 -6.20 -10.49 15.94
N ALA A 90 -6.18 -9.87 14.77
CA ALA A 90 -6.22 -8.41 14.62
C ALA A 90 -7.49 -7.81 15.25
N SER A 91 -8.63 -8.47 15.08
CA SER A 91 -9.91 -8.07 15.65
C SER A 91 -9.94 -8.16 17.19
N GLU A 92 -9.30 -9.18 17.76
CA GLU A 92 -9.17 -9.32 19.22
C GLU A 92 -8.32 -8.18 19.79
N ASP A 93 -7.16 -7.94 19.18
CA ASP A 93 -6.20 -6.94 19.61
C ASP A 93 -6.76 -5.52 19.45
N LEU A 94 -7.37 -5.23 18.31
CA LEU A 94 -8.04 -3.95 18.05
C LEU A 94 -9.11 -3.63 19.10
N CYS A 95 -9.94 -4.63 19.44
CA CYS A 95 -10.99 -4.45 20.44
C CYS A 95 -10.40 -4.19 21.84
N ARG A 96 -9.29 -4.86 22.18
CA ARG A 96 -8.56 -4.62 23.44
C ARG A 96 -7.98 -3.21 23.48
N TYR A 97 -7.21 -2.84 22.45
CA TYR A 97 -6.61 -1.52 22.31
C TYR A 97 -7.64 -0.40 22.41
N PHE A 98 -8.77 -0.54 21.69
CA PHE A 98 -9.82 0.45 21.73
C PHE A 98 -10.46 0.58 23.12
N ALA A 99 -10.68 -0.52 23.84
CA ALA A 99 -11.20 -0.48 25.21
C ALA A 99 -10.24 0.28 26.15
N GLU A 100 -8.94 0.00 26.07
CA GLU A 100 -7.91 0.71 26.85
C GLU A 100 -7.90 2.20 26.55
N LYS A 101 -7.96 2.56 25.27
CA LYS A 101 -7.96 3.94 24.81
C LYS A 101 -9.17 4.73 25.32
N GLN A 102 -10.32 4.07 25.47
CA GLN A 102 -11.55 4.67 26.01
C GLN A 102 -11.56 4.67 27.56
N GLY A 103 -10.47 4.27 28.22
CA GLY A 103 -10.33 4.28 29.68
C GLY A 103 -10.86 3.03 30.38
N HIS A 104 -11.21 1.98 29.64
CA HIS A 104 -11.81 0.74 30.16
C HIS A 104 -10.79 -0.39 30.34
N GLN A 105 -9.74 -0.14 31.14
CA GLN A 105 -8.66 -1.11 31.40
C GLN A 105 -9.17 -2.42 32.01
N GLU A 106 -10.27 -2.39 32.75
CA GLU A 106 -10.92 -3.55 33.36
C GLU A 106 -11.46 -4.56 32.33
N LEU A 107 -11.64 -4.15 31.07
CA LEU A 107 -12.16 -5.00 30.00
C LEU A 107 -11.08 -5.73 29.20
N THR A 108 -9.80 -5.45 29.46
CA THR A 108 -8.65 -5.96 28.69
C THR A 108 -8.44 -7.45 28.83
N ASN A 109 -8.61 -7.97 30.04
CA ASN A 109 -8.46 -9.38 30.39
C ASN A 109 -9.71 -10.22 30.10
N GLN A 110 -10.80 -9.59 29.65
CA GLN A 110 -12.03 -10.30 29.32
C GLN A 110 -11.95 -10.94 27.93
N SER A 111 -12.83 -11.91 27.65
CA SER A 111 -12.97 -12.45 26.31
C SER A 111 -13.46 -11.37 25.33
N GLN A 112 -13.20 -11.51 24.02
CA GLN A 112 -13.76 -10.60 23.01
C GLN A 112 -15.27 -10.43 23.13
N PHE A 113 -15.97 -11.55 23.40
CA PHE A 113 -17.42 -11.57 23.48
C PHE A 113 -17.91 -10.68 24.64
N ASP A 114 -17.32 -10.86 25.82
CA ASP A 114 -17.68 -10.06 27.00
C ASP A 114 -17.28 -8.60 26.81
N ARG A 115 -16.07 -8.35 26.28
CA ARG A 115 -15.56 -7.00 26.00
C ARG A 115 -16.48 -6.22 25.05
N THR A 116 -16.84 -6.82 23.92
CA THR A 116 -17.69 -6.17 22.91
C THR A 116 -19.12 -5.96 23.41
N ASN A 117 -19.70 -6.92 24.15
CA ASN A 117 -20.99 -6.73 24.79
C ASN A 117 -20.94 -5.55 25.78
N LYS A 118 -19.88 -5.47 26.59
CA LYS A 118 -19.77 -4.40 27.58
C LYS A 118 -19.55 -3.03 26.97
N LEU A 119 -18.69 -2.93 25.96
CA LEU A 119 -18.49 -1.68 25.21
C LEU A 119 -19.79 -1.19 24.54
N LYS A 120 -20.63 -2.11 24.04
CA LYS A 120 -21.94 -1.77 23.49
C LYS A 120 -22.92 -1.30 24.57
N GLU A 121 -22.99 -1.99 25.71
CA GLU A 121 -23.83 -1.59 26.85
C GLU A 121 -23.46 -0.19 27.35
N LEU A 122 -22.17 0.14 27.35
CA LEU A 122 -21.65 1.45 27.74
C LEU A 122 -21.85 2.53 26.67
N GLY A 123 -22.35 2.17 25.48
CA GLY A 123 -22.54 3.10 24.36
C GLY A 123 -21.24 3.56 23.69
N VAL A 124 -20.11 2.91 23.99
CA VAL A 124 -18.79 3.23 23.44
C VAL A 124 -18.66 2.75 21.99
N ILE A 125 -19.31 1.64 21.65
CA ILE A 125 -19.42 1.15 20.28
C ILE A 125 -20.88 1.03 19.83
N SER A 126 -21.12 1.23 18.54
CA SER A 126 -22.44 1.06 17.95
C SER A 126 -22.86 -0.42 17.88
N ALA A 127 -24.16 -0.67 17.71
CA ALA A 127 -24.67 -2.01 17.44
C ALA A 127 -24.12 -2.59 16.13
N SER A 128 -23.78 -1.74 15.16
CA SER A 128 -23.16 -2.13 13.89
C SER A 128 -21.76 -2.71 14.12
N VAL A 129 -20.91 -1.98 14.84
CA VAL A 129 -19.54 -2.41 15.20
C VAL A 129 -19.57 -3.70 16.01
N HIS A 130 -20.45 -3.77 17.02
CA HIS A 130 -20.63 -4.98 17.83
C HIS A 130 -20.97 -6.21 16.98
N ASN A 131 -21.94 -6.08 16.06
CA ASN A 131 -22.35 -7.19 15.20
C ASN A 131 -21.21 -7.66 14.29
N LYS A 132 -20.39 -6.75 13.76
CA LYS A 132 -19.22 -7.09 12.92
C LYS A 132 -18.15 -7.83 13.74
N PHE A 133 -17.84 -7.35 14.94
CA PHE A 133 -16.93 -8.07 15.84
C PHE A 133 -17.43 -9.49 16.14
N ASP A 134 -18.71 -9.65 16.44
CA ASP A 134 -19.30 -10.97 16.74
C ASP A 134 -19.28 -11.92 15.53
N LYS A 135 -19.51 -11.40 14.32
CA LYS A 135 -19.37 -12.19 13.08
C LYS A 135 -17.94 -12.71 12.90
N ILE A 136 -16.94 -11.83 12.97
CA ILE A 136 -15.53 -12.20 12.85
C ILE A 136 -15.16 -13.26 13.90
N ARG A 137 -15.58 -13.05 15.15
CA ARG A 137 -15.35 -13.97 16.27
C ARG A 137 -15.92 -15.37 15.99
N LYS A 138 -17.14 -15.47 15.48
CA LYS A 138 -17.79 -16.75 15.14
C LYS A 138 -17.04 -17.48 14.04
N VAL A 139 -16.70 -16.78 12.96
CA VAL A 139 -15.95 -17.36 11.82
C VAL A 139 -14.56 -17.83 12.28
N ARG A 140 -13.83 -16.99 13.02
CA ARG A 140 -12.55 -17.34 13.63
C ARG A 140 -12.66 -18.58 14.51
N ASN A 141 -13.66 -18.66 15.40
CA ASN A 141 -13.81 -19.82 16.28
C ASN A 141 -14.05 -21.11 15.49
N ASN A 142 -14.86 -21.06 14.43
CA ASN A 142 -15.06 -22.20 13.55
C ASN A 142 -13.75 -22.61 12.85
N CYS A 143 -12.93 -21.63 12.47
CA CYS A 143 -11.64 -21.83 11.85
C CYS A 143 -10.60 -22.44 12.80
N LEU A 144 -10.39 -21.83 13.97
CA LEU A 144 -9.36 -22.23 14.93
C LEU A 144 -9.68 -23.57 15.61
N HIS A 145 -10.96 -23.84 15.90
CA HIS A 145 -11.37 -25.14 16.44
C HIS A 145 -11.52 -26.21 15.35
N PHE A 146 -11.39 -25.82 14.08
CA PHE A 146 -11.43 -26.69 12.91
C PHE A 146 -12.64 -27.64 12.97
N ASN A 147 -13.83 -27.09 13.22
CA ASN A 147 -15.07 -27.85 13.43
C ASN A 147 -15.46 -28.62 12.15
N GLU A 148 -16.16 -29.76 12.27
CA GLU A 148 -16.54 -30.61 11.11
C GLU A 148 -17.29 -29.85 10.01
N GLY A 149 -18.16 -28.90 10.38
CA GLY A 149 -18.83 -28.01 9.44
C GLY A 149 -17.88 -27.10 8.66
N PHE A 150 -16.76 -26.71 9.26
CA PHE A 150 -15.73 -25.88 8.64
C PHE A 150 -14.78 -26.73 7.76
N LYS A 151 -14.44 -27.96 8.18
CA LYS A 151 -13.63 -28.92 7.40
C LYS A 151 -14.26 -29.28 6.04
N SER A 152 -15.58 -29.21 5.97
CA SER A 152 -16.39 -29.56 4.81
C SER A 152 -16.75 -28.36 3.93
N GLN A 153 -16.35 -27.14 4.31
CA GLN A 153 -16.61 -25.96 3.49
C GLN A 153 -15.83 -26.02 2.18
N LYS A 154 -16.52 -25.68 1.09
CA LYS A 154 -15.88 -25.51 -0.21
C LYS A 154 -15.01 -24.26 -0.19
N ARG A 155 -13.94 -24.29 -0.98
CA ARG A 155 -13.00 -23.17 -1.14
C ARG A 155 -13.69 -21.84 -1.47
N ASP A 156 -14.74 -21.86 -2.29
CA ASP A 156 -15.48 -20.64 -2.65
C ASP A 156 -16.24 -20.02 -1.48
N HIS A 157 -16.77 -20.85 -0.56
CA HIS A 157 -17.39 -20.34 0.66
C HIS A 157 -16.34 -19.71 1.58
N LEU A 158 -15.18 -20.35 1.74
CA LEU A 158 -14.06 -19.81 2.52
C LEU A 158 -13.54 -18.49 1.95
N LYS A 159 -13.50 -18.36 0.62
CA LYS A 159 -13.18 -17.11 -0.07
C LYS A 159 -14.13 -16.00 0.37
N VAL A 160 -15.44 -16.22 0.24
CA VAL A 160 -16.45 -15.22 0.61
C VAL A 160 -16.38 -14.88 2.11
N GLU A 161 -16.22 -15.87 2.98
CA GLU A 161 -16.08 -15.62 4.42
C GLU A 161 -14.83 -14.80 4.77
N ALA A 162 -13.68 -15.12 4.16
CA ALA A 162 -12.45 -14.39 4.39
C ALA A 162 -12.55 -12.93 3.92
N ALA A 163 -13.09 -12.68 2.71
CA ALA A 163 -13.31 -11.33 2.20
C ALA A 163 -14.21 -10.51 3.13
N ASN A 164 -15.34 -11.10 3.54
CA ASN A 164 -16.27 -10.44 4.47
C ASN A 164 -15.60 -10.12 5.81
N CYS A 165 -14.77 -11.02 6.35
CA CYS A 165 -14.06 -10.77 7.61
C CYS A 165 -13.06 -9.60 7.48
N ILE A 166 -12.29 -9.53 6.39
CA ILE A 166 -11.36 -8.42 6.13
C ILE A 166 -12.13 -7.10 6.04
N ASN A 167 -13.18 -7.06 5.22
CA ASN A 167 -13.95 -5.84 4.98
C ASN A 167 -14.71 -5.40 6.24
N ASP A 168 -15.29 -6.33 7.01
CA ASP A 168 -15.89 -6.03 8.31
C ASP A 168 -14.87 -5.46 9.30
N LEU A 169 -13.65 -6.02 9.37
CA LEU A 169 -12.59 -5.50 10.25
C LEU A 169 -12.14 -4.09 9.84
N LYS A 170 -11.95 -3.86 8.55
CA LYS A 170 -11.65 -2.51 8.02
C LYS A 170 -12.75 -1.52 8.33
N SER A 171 -14.00 -1.93 8.17
CA SER A 171 -15.15 -1.09 8.45
C SER A 171 -15.26 -0.75 9.94
N ILE A 172 -15.01 -1.72 10.84
CA ILE A 172 -14.86 -1.46 12.27
C ILE A 172 -13.76 -0.43 12.51
N TYR A 173 -12.58 -0.64 11.91
CA TYR A 173 -11.44 0.24 12.13
C TYR A 173 -11.74 1.68 11.70
N LYS A 174 -12.36 1.83 10.52
CA LYS A 174 -12.84 3.14 10.05
C LYS A 174 -13.83 3.75 11.03
N GLU A 175 -14.86 3.04 11.49
CA GLU A 175 -15.87 3.59 12.39
C GLU A 175 -15.31 3.98 13.78
N LEU A 176 -14.31 3.26 14.27
CA LEU A 176 -13.71 3.52 15.59
C LEU A 176 -12.67 4.65 15.58
N PHE A 177 -12.01 4.88 14.44
CA PHE A 177 -10.84 5.77 14.35
C PHE A 177 -10.90 6.80 13.22
N SER A 178 -11.98 6.86 12.44
CA SER A 178 -12.18 7.97 11.51
C SER A 178 -12.27 9.26 12.29
N SER A 179 -11.50 10.27 11.88
CA SER A 179 -11.49 11.59 12.50
C SER A 179 -12.92 12.13 12.57
N PHE A 180 -13.43 12.33 13.78
CA PHE A 180 -14.61 13.16 13.99
C PHE A 180 -14.22 14.59 13.58
N ASN A 181 -14.77 15.06 12.46
CA ASN A 181 -14.72 16.43 11.95
C ASN A 181 -13.39 16.94 11.38
N GLY A 182 -13.27 16.84 10.05
CA GLY A 182 -13.21 18.03 9.18
C GLY A 182 -11.91 18.83 9.11
N LYS A 183 -11.44 18.98 7.86
CA LYS A 183 -10.40 19.91 7.39
C LYS A 183 -8.98 19.55 7.78
N TYR A 184 -8.48 18.49 7.17
CA TYR A 184 -7.09 18.50 6.75
C TYR A 184 -6.84 19.72 5.87
N LYS A 185 -5.89 20.57 6.25
CA LYS A 185 -5.36 21.57 5.31
C LYS A 185 -4.60 20.78 4.25
N LEU A 186 -4.99 20.93 2.98
CA LEU A 186 -4.43 20.23 1.81
C LEU A 186 -2.90 20.07 1.87
N GLY A 187 -2.17 21.10 2.30
CA GLY A 187 -0.71 21.06 2.40
C GLY A 187 -0.17 20.16 3.52
N SER A 188 -0.75 20.15 4.72
CA SER A 188 -0.14 19.46 5.87
C SER A 188 -0.35 17.94 5.85
N LEU A 189 -1.51 17.48 5.35
CA LEU A 189 -1.80 16.05 5.29
C LEU A 189 -1.10 15.37 4.11
N THR A 190 -1.03 16.03 2.94
CA THR A 190 -0.30 15.47 1.80
C THR A 190 1.18 15.31 2.15
N THR A 191 1.79 16.30 2.84
CA THR A 191 3.16 16.16 3.33
C THR A 191 3.30 15.01 4.33
N SER A 192 2.40 14.86 5.31
CA SER A 192 2.52 13.76 6.28
C SER A 192 2.32 12.39 5.63
N VAL A 193 1.42 12.25 4.65
CA VAL A 193 1.22 11.01 3.89
C VAL A 193 2.46 10.67 3.06
N ILE A 194 3.07 11.68 2.41
CA ILE A 194 4.32 11.50 1.65
C ILE A 194 5.48 11.14 2.60
N GLU A 195 5.60 11.79 3.75
CA GLU A 195 6.63 11.51 4.75
C GLU A 195 6.48 10.11 5.35
N ASP A 196 5.25 9.70 5.70
CA ASP A 196 4.98 8.37 6.22
C ASP A 196 5.23 7.28 5.16
N PHE A 197 4.99 7.59 3.89
CA PHE A 197 5.39 6.71 2.81
C PHE A 197 6.91 6.62 2.66
N ALA A 198 7.62 7.76 2.67
CA ALA A 198 9.07 7.79 2.60
C ALA A 198 9.71 6.98 3.75
N ARG A 199 9.14 7.07 4.96
CA ARG A 199 9.53 6.24 6.11
C ARG A 199 9.26 4.75 5.86
N GLN A 200 8.07 4.38 5.38
CA GLN A 200 7.76 2.98 5.07
C GLN A 200 8.72 2.38 4.03
N MET A 201 9.12 3.15 3.02
CA MET A 201 10.11 2.74 2.01
C MET A 201 11.51 2.57 2.59
N ALA A 202 11.93 3.47 3.48
CA ALA A 202 13.26 3.44 4.09
C ALA A 202 13.39 2.32 5.13
N ASP A 203 12.37 2.12 5.96
CA ASP A 203 12.46 1.28 7.15
C ASP A 203 12.04 -0.19 6.91
N GLN A 204 11.44 -0.51 5.75
CA GLN A 204 11.01 -1.88 5.36
C GLN A 204 10.33 -2.65 6.51
N THR A 205 9.43 -2.00 7.23
CA THR A 205 9.01 -2.40 8.57
C THR A 205 8.23 -3.72 8.63
N SER A 206 7.70 -4.20 7.51
CA SER A 206 6.98 -5.48 7.44
C SER A 206 6.87 -6.06 6.02
N PHE A 207 6.62 -7.36 5.95
CA PHE A 207 6.34 -8.05 4.70
C PHE A 207 5.00 -7.57 4.14
N GLY A 208 5.02 -6.89 2.99
CA GLY A 208 3.85 -6.25 2.39
C GLY A 208 3.73 -4.74 2.66
N ASP A 209 4.72 -4.11 3.31
CA ASP A 209 4.90 -2.66 3.21
C ASP A 209 5.33 -2.31 1.78
N THR A 210 4.57 -1.38 1.19
CA THR A 210 4.59 -0.86 -0.18
C THR A 210 5.61 -1.50 -1.13
N LEU A 211 5.10 -2.36 -2.02
CA LEU A 211 5.90 -3.24 -2.87
C LEU A 211 6.69 -2.50 -3.97
N ASN A 212 6.38 -1.24 -4.26
CA ASN A 212 7.06 -0.37 -5.23
C ASN A 212 6.41 1.03 -5.33
N THR A 213 7.03 1.92 -6.10
CA THR A 213 6.54 3.27 -6.46
C THR A 213 5.14 3.27 -7.10
N GLU A 214 4.77 2.21 -7.81
CA GLU A 214 3.47 2.10 -8.48
C GLU A 214 2.34 1.95 -7.43
N GLU A 215 2.49 1.07 -6.46
CA GLU A 215 1.52 0.90 -5.38
C GLU A 215 1.35 2.18 -4.54
N PHE A 216 2.45 2.92 -4.34
CA PHE A 216 2.38 4.24 -3.70
C PHE A 216 1.58 5.23 -4.51
N THR A 217 1.89 5.35 -5.79
CA THR A 217 1.21 6.26 -6.70
C THR A 217 -0.30 5.99 -6.70
N MET A 218 -0.69 4.71 -6.63
CA MET A 218 -2.09 4.30 -6.57
C MET A 218 -2.75 4.72 -5.25
N LYS A 219 -2.06 4.53 -4.13
CA LYS A 219 -2.52 4.97 -2.80
C LYS A 219 -2.64 6.49 -2.73
N LEU A 220 -1.66 7.22 -3.25
CA LEU A 220 -1.66 8.68 -3.32
C LEU A 220 -2.81 9.18 -4.20
N ARG A 221 -3.03 8.57 -5.37
CA ARG A 221 -4.15 8.90 -6.26
C ARG A 221 -5.49 8.72 -5.55
N TYR A 222 -5.69 7.54 -4.93
CA TYR A 222 -6.90 7.26 -4.17
C TYR A 222 -7.11 8.29 -3.05
N PHE A 223 -6.05 8.59 -2.30
CA PHE A 223 -6.07 9.59 -1.24
C PHE A 223 -6.47 10.97 -1.74
N MET A 224 -5.86 11.44 -2.84
CA MET A 224 -6.17 12.75 -3.41
C MET A 224 -7.64 12.82 -3.86
N THR A 225 -8.14 11.73 -4.45
CA THR A 225 -9.54 11.65 -4.87
C THR A 225 -10.50 11.56 -3.68
N SER A 226 -10.19 10.78 -2.65
CA SER A 226 -11.08 10.59 -1.50
C SER A 226 -11.17 11.81 -0.61
N GLU A 227 -10.04 12.48 -0.34
CA GLU A 227 -9.98 13.62 0.58
C GLU A 227 -10.22 14.96 -0.09
N PHE A 228 -9.82 15.12 -1.36
CA PHE A 228 -9.89 16.41 -2.05
C PHE A 228 -10.84 16.40 -3.26
N GLY A 229 -11.34 15.23 -3.68
CA GLY A 229 -12.19 15.12 -4.88
C GLY A 229 -11.41 15.26 -6.18
N GLU A 230 -10.07 15.22 -6.13
CA GLU A 230 -9.19 15.43 -7.27
C GLU A 230 -8.54 14.10 -7.70
N ASP A 231 -8.71 13.73 -8.96
CA ASP A 231 -7.94 12.64 -9.56
C ASP A 231 -6.65 13.20 -10.15
N ILE A 232 -5.51 12.77 -9.62
CA ILE A 232 -4.19 13.22 -10.09
C ILE A 232 -3.74 12.52 -11.37
N ALA A 233 -4.48 11.52 -11.87
CA ALA A 233 -4.23 10.97 -13.21
C ALA A 233 -4.70 11.97 -14.27
N ILE A 234 -3.78 12.38 -15.15
CA ILE A 234 -4.01 13.48 -16.08
C ILE A 234 -4.12 13.04 -17.55
N ALA A 235 -3.71 11.82 -17.88
CA ALA A 235 -3.85 11.25 -19.23
C ALA A 235 -3.75 9.72 -19.23
N ASP A 236 -3.95 9.09 -20.39
CA ASP A 236 -3.73 7.64 -20.56
C ASP A 236 -2.26 7.27 -20.36
N CYS A 237 -1.98 6.01 -19.99
CA CYS A 237 -0.62 5.49 -19.84
C CYS A 237 0.22 5.72 -21.11
N GLY A 238 1.45 6.22 -20.93
CA GLY A 238 2.38 6.48 -22.03
C GLY A 238 2.07 7.76 -22.84
N SER A 239 1.08 8.54 -22.40
CA SER A 239 0.80 9.84 -22.99
C SER A 239 1.90 10.84 -22.64
N GLN A 240 2.29 11.64 -23.62
CA GLN A 240 3.18 12.77 -23.38
C GLN A 240 2.35 13.97 -22.92
N VAL A 241 2.74 14.53 -21.77
CA VAL A 241 2.15 15.75 -21.22
C VAL A 241 3.18 16.87 -21.36
N GLU A 242 2.75 17.99 -21.91
CA GLU A 242 3.57 19.19 -22.06
C GLU A 242 2.98 20.33 -21.22
N ARG A 243 3.84 21.00 -20.45
CA ARG A 243 3.49 22.22 -19.73
C ARG A 243 4.41 23.34 -20.17
N VAL A 244 3.81 24.43 -20.63
CA VAL A 244 4.51 25.66 -20.98
C VAL A 244 4.12 26.73 -19.98
N GLY A 245 5.10 27.40 -19.39
CA GLY A 245 4.83 28.37 -18.34
C GLY A 245 5.97 29.34 -18.11
N LEU A 246 5.67 30.38 -17.33
CA LEU A 246 6.67 31.27 -16.76
C LEU A 246 7.17 30.66 -15.45
N PHE A 247 8.48 30.53 -15.32
CA PHE A 247 9.14 30.00 -14.13
C PHE A 247 10.25 30.94 -13.67
N ARG A 248 10.67 30.77 -12.42
CA ARG A 248 11.93 31.30 -11.91
C ARG A 248 12.87 30.14 -11.65
N VAL A 249 14.12 30.24 -12.12
CA VAL A 249 15.13 29.24 -11.83
C VAL A 249 15.47 29.29 -10.34
N ALA A 250 15.24 28.18 -9.65
CA ALA A 250 15.50 28.01 -8.22
C ALA A 250 16.87 27.39 -7.97
N ASP A 251 17.29 26.46 -8.82
CA ASP A 251 18.58 25.78 -8.71
C ASP A 251 19.01 25.21 -10.07
N ILE A 252 20.31 24.97 -10.26
CA ILE A 252 20.88 24.30 -11.43
C ILE A 252 21.98 23.35 -10.94
N ASP A 253 21.78 22.04 -11.12
CA ASP A 253 22.79 21.02 -10.90
C ASP A 253 23.25 20.45 -12.24
N LEU A 254 24.55 20.53 -12.51
CA LEU A 254 25.18 20.01 -13.72
C LEU A 254 26.02 18.75 -13.44
N ASP A 255 26.11 18.31 -12.19
CA ASP A 255 26.62 16.99 -11.85
C ASP A 255 25.55 15.92 -12.17
N LYS A 256 25.92 14.64 -12.27
CA LYS A 256 24.94 13.59 -12.61
C LYS A 256 24.17 13.13 -11.36
N PRO A 257 22.83 13.03 -11.38
CA PRO A 257 21.92 13.42 -12.48
C PRO A 257 21.81 14.94 -12.65
N MET A 258 21.82 15.41 -13.90
CA MET A 258 21.81 16.85 -14.23
C MET A 258 20.38 17.35 -14.17
N GLU A 259 20.12 18.40 -13.40
CA GLU A 259 18.77 18.84 -13.04
C GLU A 259 18.67 20.38 -12.99
N ILE A 260 17.47 20.90 -13.26
CA ILE A 260 17.13 22.31 -13.02
C ILE A 260 15.88 22.39 -12.15
N GLY A 261 15.98 23.14 -11.06
CA GLY A 261 14.83 23.47 -10.22
C GLY A 261 14.09 24.68 -10.79
N LEU A 262 12.82 24.52 -11.13
CA LEU A 262 11.96 25.60 -11.63
C LEU A 262 10.85 25.90 -10.62
N PHE A 263 10.71 27.16 -10.20
CA PHE A 263 9.61 27.63 -9.37
C PHE A 263 8.51 28.24 -10.25
N ASP A 264 7.29 27.73 -10.16
CA ASP A 264 6.11 28.28 -10.82
C ASP A 264 5.42 29.28 -9.86
N PRO A 265 5.54 30.60 -10.10
CA PRO A 265 4.95 31.62 -9.23
C PRO A 265 3.42 31.65 -9.27
N SER A 266 2.77 31.05 -10.28
CA SER A 266 1.31 31.05 -10.38
C SER A 266 0.65 30.12 -9.37
N ILE A 267 1.33 29.02 -9.02
CA ILE A 267 0.86 28.00 -8.07
C ILE A 267 1.71 27.91 -6.81
N GLY A 268 2.86 28.58 -6.76
CA GLY A 268 3.76 28.60 -5.61
C GLY A 268 4.46 27.27 -5.35
N GLN A 269 4.75 26.51 -6.41
CA GLN A 269 5.37 25.18 -6.31
C GLN A 269 6.68 25.09 -7.09
N HIS A 270 7.55 24.17 -6.67
CA HIS A 270 8.78 23.82 -7.38
C HIS A 270 8.58 22.54 -8.19
N VAL A 271 9.21 22.48 -9.35
CA VAL A 271 9.38 21.27 -10.15
C VAL A 271 10.86 21.05 -10.41
N ILE A 272 11.32 19.82 -10.20
CA ILE A 272 12.66 19.38 -10.57
C ILE A 272 12.55 18.81 -11.98
N VAL A 273 13.45 19.24 -12.87
CA VAL A 273 13.42 18.90 -14.28
C VAL A 273 14.77 18.36 -14.69
N ASP A 274 14.78 17.15 -15.23
CA ASP A 274 15.96 16.50 -15.75
C ASP A 274 16.48 17.23 -16.99
N LEU A 275 17.80 17.42 -17.00
CA LEU A 275 18.55 17.98 -18.10
C LEU A 275 19.26 16.88 -18.87
N THR A 276 19.25 17.04 -20.19
CA THR A 276 20.11 16.28 -21.10
C THR A 276 21.35 17.10 -21.46
N ASN A 277 22.38 16.44 -22.02
CA ASN A 277 23.56 17.13 -22.52
C ASN A 277 23.24 18.19 -23.59
N GLU A 278 22.11 18.05 -24.30
CA GLU A 278 21.66 18.99 -25.32
C GLU A 278 21.03 20.26 -24.71
N ASN A 279 20.55 20.19 -23.46
CA ASN A 279 19.99 21.35 -22.78
C ASN A 279 21.07 22.31 -22.26
N ILE A 280 22.27 21.81 -21.93
CA ILE A 280 23.34 22.62 -21.33
C ILE A 280 23.77 23.80 -22.23
N PRO A 281 24.07 23.60 -23.53
CA PRO A 281 24.42 24.70 -24.42
C PRO A 281 23.31 25.75 -24.49
N THR A 282 22.04 25.33 -24.48
CA THR A 282 20.88 26.23 -24.53
C THR A 282 20.81 27.12 -23.28
N LEU A 283 21.07 26.55 -22.09
CA LEU A 283 21.14 27.31 -20.84
C LEU A 283 22.27 28.35 -20.89
N GLN A 284 23.43 27.98 -21.41
CA GLN A 284 24.60 28.85 -21.55
C GLN A 284 24.37 29.98 -22.56
N GLU A 285 23.80 29.67 -23.74
CA GLU A 285 23.50 30.65 -24.78
C GLU A 285 22.47 31.70 -24.33
N GLN A 286 21.51 31.30 -23.50
CA GLN A 286 20.48 32.18 -22.95
C GLN A 286 20.91 32.90 -21.66
N ASP A 287 22.15 32.68 -21.19
CA ASP A 287 22.68 33.22 -19.93
C ASP A 287 21.71 32.94 -18.75
N ILE A 288 21.26 31.69 -18.64
CA ILE A 288 20.30 31.28 -17.61
C ILE A 288 21.05 30.90 -16.34
N GLU A 289 20.81 31.66 -15.28
CA GLU A 289 21.38 31.48 -13.95
C GLU A 289 20.28 31.30 -12.90
N VAL A 290 20.66 30.90 -11.69
CA VAL A 290 19.75 30.89 -10.54
C VAL A 290 19.12 32.28 -10.35
N ASN A 291 17.81 32.32 -10.12
CA ASN A 291 16.93 33.48 -10.08
C ASN A 291 16.51 34.08 -11.43
N SER A 292 17.00 33.60 -12.57
CA SER A 292 16.49 34.03 -13.87
C SER A 292 14.99 33.73 -14.02
N SER A 293 14.24 34.69 -14.56
CA SER A 293 12.88 34.44 -15.05
C SER A 293 12.96 33.82 -16.43
N VAL A 294 12.22 32.74 -16.66
CA VAL A 294 12.30 31.94 -17.88
C VAL A 294 10.91 31.52 -18.33
N ILE A 295 10.69 31.44 -19.65
CA ILE A 295 9.59 30.67 -20.22
C ILE A 295 10.14 29.31 -20.57
N ALA A 296 9.61 28.26 -19.95
CA ALA A 296 10.05 26.89 -20.21
C ALA A 296 8.89 26.04 -20.73
N SER A 297 9.21 25.14 -21.66
CA SER A 297 8.39 23.98 -21.98
C SER A 297 9.03 22.75 -21.33
N ILE A 298 8.28 22.12 -20.45
CA ILE A 298 8.66 20.88 -19.76
C ILE A 298 7.71 19.77 -20.20
N ILE A 299 8.24 18.56 -20.35
CA ILE A 299 7.49 17.39 -20.80
C ILE A 299 7.65 16.24 -19.82
N SER A 300 6.61 15.43 -19.68
CA SER A 300 6.67 14.18 -18.92
C SER A 300 5.88 13.10 -19.66
N THR A 301 6.29 11.85 -19.51
CA THR A 301 5.52 10.70 -20.00
C THR A 301 4.77 10.11 -18.81
N THR A 302 3.47 9.92 -18.96
CA THR A 302 2.65 9.33 -17.88
C THR A 302 3.00 7.87 -17.65
N ASN A 303 3.01 7.47 -16.38
CA ASN A 303 3.20 6.09 -15.95
C ASN A 303 1.95 5.21 -16.23
N HIS A 304 1.97 3.96 -15.77
CA HIS A 304 0.87 3.00 -15.94
C HIS A 304 -0.45 3.44 -15.29
N GLN A 305 -0.41 4.44 -14.41
CA GLN A 305 -1.58 5.02 -13.76
C GLN A 305 -2.02 6.36 -14.36
N GLY A 306 -1.36 6.85 -15.41
CA GLY A 306 -1.72 8.11 -16.04
C GLY A 306 -1.20 9.36 -15.30
N ILE A 307 -0.20 9.18 -14.42
CA ILE A 307 0.39 10.24 -13.60
C ILE A 307 1.78 10.56 -14.13
N THR A 308 2.16 11.83 -14.13
CA THR A 308 3.51 12.27 -14.53
C THR A 308 4.54 11.85 -13.49
N ALA A 309 5.67 11.35 -13.93
CA ALA A 309 6.80 11.02 -13.08
C ALA A 309 7.92 12.05 -13.30
N ASP A 310 8.92 11.68 -14.09
CA ASP A 310 10.07 12.53 -14.38
C ASP A 310 9.68 13.60 -15.41
N TRP A 311 10.12 14.83 -15.16
CA TRP A 311 9.95 15.96 -16.07
C TRP A 311 11.25 16.24 -16.78
N TYR A 312 11.20 16.45 -18.09
CA TYR A 312 12.36 16.75 -18.93
C TYR A 312 12.22 18.13 -19.54
N LEU A 313 13.35 18.83 -19.67
CA LEU A 313 13.36 20.14 -20.29
C LEU A 313 13.30 20.01 -21.82
N ARG A 314 12.23 20.53 -22.43
CA ARG A 314 12.10 20.59 -23.88
C ARG A 314 12.71 21.86 -24.44
N ASN A 315 12.27 23.02 -23.94
CA ASN A 315 12.75 24.34 -24.36
C ASN A 315 12.79 25.28 -23.17
N ILE A 316 13.69 26.26 -23.21
CA ILE A 316 13.79 27.31 -22.19
C ILE A 316 14.29 28.61 -22.82
N TYR A 317 13.69 29.72 -22.42
CA TYR A 317 14.04 31.06 -22.89
C TYR A 317 14.07 32.02 -21.71
N ARG A 318 15.13 32.81 -21.60
CA ARG A 318 15.21 33.84 -20.57
C ARG A 318 14.23 34.97 -20.88
N VAL A 319 13.49 35.38 -19.86
CA VAL A 319 12.66 36.59 -19.89
C VAL A 319 13.50 37.71 -19.31
N SER A 320 13.69 38.75 -20.12
CA SER A 320 14.44 39.98 -19.78
C SER A 320 13.92 40.67 -18.53
#